data_AF-A0A7S2CQ73-F1
#
_entry.id   AF-A0A7S2CQ73-F1
#
_cell.length_a   1.000
_cell.length_b   1.000
_cell.length_c   1.000
_cell.angle_alpha   90.00
_cell.angle_beta   90.00
_cell.angle_gamma   90.00
#
_symmetry.space_group_name_H-M   'P 1'
#
loop_
_entity.id
_entity.type
_entity.pdbx_description
1 polymer ?
#
loop_
_entity_poly.entity_id
_entity_poly.type
_entity_poly.pdbx_seq_one_letter_code
_entity_poly.pdbx_strand_id
1 'polypeptide(L)'
;PENTYGKVGILLQVFLSRRFIDSFSLVSDCNFVLQNASRLFRSLFEITMTRVTNMSEMSERLLEWCKMIDRRLWQSQHVLRHFCYPPTTMSVQKGLTLDE
;
A
#
# COMPACT_ATOMS: atom_id res chain seq x y z
N PRO A 1 15.42 -11.65 17.96
CA PRO A 1 15.65 -10.49 17.06
C PRO A 1 14.32 -10.01 16.47
N GLU A 2 14.02 -8.71 16.56
CA GLU A 2 12.84 -8.12 15.95
C GLU A 2 12.94 -8.25 14.42
N ASN A 3 11.92 -8.82 13.76
CA ASN A 3 11.94 -9.02 12.31
C ASN A 3 11.48 -7.74 11.60
N THR A 4 12.44 -6.86 11.28
CA THR A 4 12.19 -5.60 10.58
C THR A 4 11.50 -5.81 9.23
N TYR A 5 11.87 -6.84 8.47
CA TYR A 5 11.23 -7.17 7.19
C TYR A 5 9.75 -7.53 7.39
N GLY A 6 9.45 -8.30 8.43
CA GLY A 6 8.08 -8.65 8.82
C GLY A 6 7.25 -7.41 9.15
N LYS A 7 7.82 -6.46 9.89
CA LYS A 7 7.15 -5.19 10.22
C LYS A 7 6.82 -4.36 8.98
N VAL A 8 7.77 -4.21 8.05
CA VAL A 8 7.54 -3.47 6.79
C VAL A 8 6.47 -4.16 5.95
N GLY A 9 6.56 -5.48 5.80
CA GLY A 9 5.60 -6.26 5.02
C GLY A 9 4.18 -6.18 5.57
N ILE A 10 4.00 -6.35 6.88
CA ILE A 10 2.66 -6.30 7.48
C ILE A 10 2.06 -4.89 7.42
N LEU A 11 2.87 -3.84 7.60
CA LEU A 11 2.40 -2.45 7.49
C LEU A 11 1.87 -2.15 6.08
N LEU A 12 2.58 -2.59 5.04
CA LEU A 12 2.14 -2.45 3.66
C LEU A 12 0.84 -3.24 3.40
N GLN A 13 0.73 -4.47 3.90
CA GLN A 13 -0.46 -5.31 3.76
C GLN A 13 -1.69 -4.74 4.48
N VAL A 14 -1.49 -4.20 5.68
CA VAL A 14 -2.52 -3.51 6.48
C VAL A 14 -3.05 -2.29 5.72
N PHE A 15 -2.14 -1.51 5.10
CA PHE A 15 -2.52 -0.38 4.27
C PHE A 15 -3.38 -0.81 3.06
N LEU A 16 -2.91 -1.79 2.27
CA LEU A 16 -3.63 -2.30 1.10
C LEU A 16 -5.00 -2.90 1.46
N SER A 17 -5.10 -3.53 2.63
CA SER A 17 -6.34 -4.13 3.14
C SER A 17 -7.30 -3.12 3.76
N ARG A 18 -6.94 -1.83 3.81
CA ARG A 18 -7.73 -0.74 4.43
C ARG A 18 -8.06 -1.00 5.90
N ARG A 19 -7.16 -1.67 6.62
CA ARG A 19 -7.31 -1.92 8.05
C ARG A 19 -6.95 -0.66 8.85
N PHE A 20 -7.60 -0.49 9.98
CA PHE A 20 -7.32 0.60 10.90
C PHE A 20 -6.06 0.29 11.72
N ILE A 21 -5.34 1.34 12.11
CA ILE A 21 -4.16 1.26 12.97
C ILE A 21 -4.38 2.25 14.11
N ASP A 22 -4.52 1.74 15.34
CA ASP A 22 -4.83 2.57 16.52
C ASP A 22 -3.59 3.32 17.08
N SER A 23 -2.41 2.71 16.97
CA SER A 23 -1.20 3.25 17.58
C SER A 23 -0.56 4.35 16.72
N PHE A 24 -0.37 5.54 17.30
CA PHE A 24 0.26 6.68 16.63
C PHE A 24 1.66 6.36 16.10
N SER A 25 2.48 5.63 16.87
CA SER A 25 3.81 5.22 16.41
C SER A 25 3.73 4.32 15.18
N LEU A 26 2.74 3.42 15.16
CA LEU A 26 2.54 2.47 14.07
C LEU A 26 1.95 3.15 12.82
N VAL A 27 1.11 4.18 13.00
CA VAL A 27 0.65 5.06 11.91
C VAL A 27 1.82 5.81 11.27
N SER A 28 2.74 6.35 12.08
CA SER A 28 3.95 7.02 11.59
C SER A 28 4.84 6.05 10.80
N ASP A 29 5.09 4.86 11.34
CA ASP A 29 5.87 3.81 10.65
C ASP A 29 5.22 3.39 9.33
N CYS A 30 3.88 3.22 9.33
CA CYS A 30 3.12 2.90 8.13
C CYS A 30 3.32 3.98 7.05
N ASN A 31 3.10 5.25 7.41
CA ASN A 31 3.28 6.38 6.47
C ASN A 31 4.70 6.45 5.90
N PHE A 32 5.72 6.21 6.73
CA PHE A 32 7.10 6.14 6.27
C PHE A 32 7.30 5.01 5.25
N VAL A 33 6.78 3.80 5.53
CA VAL A 33 6.87 2.66 4.61
C VAL A 33 6.17 2.97 3.29
N LEU A 34 4.96 3.53 3.30
CA LEU A 34 4.18 3.82 2.09
C LEU A 34 4.90 4.80 1.15
N GLN A 35 5.37 5.93 1.70
CA GLN A 35 6.01 6.99 0.90
C GLN A 35 7.26 6.45 0.20
N ASN A 36 8.03 5.61 0.89
CA ASN A 36 9.22 4.98 0.32
C ASN A 36 8.84 3.86 -0.65
N ALA A 37 7.86 3.01 -0.30
CA ALA A 37 7.43 1.90 -1.14
C ALA A 37 6.98 2.39 -2.53
N SER A 38 6.09 3.39 -2.61
CA SER A 38 5.61 3.90 -3.91
C SER A 38 6.78 4.35 -4.81
N ARG A 39 7.78 5.03 -4.25
CA ARG A 39 8.98 5.49 -4.97
C ARG A 39 9.87 4.33 -5.39
N LEU A 40 10.10 3.37 -4.51
CA LEU A 40 10.94 2.20 -4.76
C LEU A 40 10.33 1.29 -5.84
N PHE A 41 9.02 1.01 -5.78
CA PHE A 41 8.36 0.19 -6.79
C PHE A 41 8.35 0.87 -8.16
N ARG A 42 8.17 2.20 -8.21
CA ARG A 42 8.28 2.98 -9.45
C ARG A 42 9.70 2.94 -10.04
N SER A 43 10.73 3.17 -9.23
CA SER A 43 12.11 3.13 -9.72
C SER A 43 12.50 1.73 -10.20
N LEU A 44 12.08 0.68 -9.49
CA LEU A 44 12.29 -0.70 -9.93
C LEU A 44 11.57 -0.97 -11.26
N PHE A 45 10.32 -0.53 -11.40
CA PHE A 45 9.57 -0.67 -12.64
C PHE A 45 10.29 0.01 -13.82
N GLU A 46 10.73 1.26 -13.65
CA GLU A 46 11.50 2.00 -14.66
C GLU A 46 12.82 1.29 -15.04
N ILE A 47 13.52 0.72 -14.05
CA ILE A 47 14.74 -0.07 -14.29
C ILE A 47 14.41 -1.32 -15.13
N THR A 48 13.31 -2.02 -14.84
CA THR A 48 12.93 -3.21 -15.63
C THR A 48 12.45 -2.89 -17.04
N MET A 49 11.94 -1.68 -17.27
CA MET A 49 11.50 -1.18 -18.57
C MET A 49 12.61 -0.48 -19.36
N THR A 50 13.79 -0.28 -18.77
CA THR A 50 14.92 0.29 -19.49
C THR A 50 15.40 -0.69 -20.56
N ARG A 51 15.79 -0.15 -21.73
CA ARG A 51 16.21 -0.89 -22.96
C ARG A 51 17.27 -1.98 -22.74
N VAL A 52 17.97 -1.96 -21.61
CA VAL A 52 19.11 -2.83 -21.28
C VAL A 52 18.67 -4.16 -20.65
N THR A 53 17.55 -4.19 -19.94
CA THR A 53 17.19 -5.29 -19.02
C THR A 53 16.00 -6.13 -19.50
N ASN A 54 15.07 -5.59 -20.28
CA ASN A 54 13.94 -6.29 -20.95
C ASN A 54 13.37 -7.53 -20.21
N MET A 55 13.03 -7.39 -18.92
CA MET A 55 12.42 -8.46 -18.11
C MET A 55 10.89 -8.31 -18.11
N SER A 56 10.22 -8.76 -19.17
CA SER A 56 8.78 -8.56 -19.39
C SER A 56 7.92 -9.01 -18.19
N GLU A 57 8.17 -10.21 -17.67
CA GLU A 57 7.41 -10.76 -16.54
C GLU A 57 7.61 -9.97 -15.25
N MET A 58 8.84 -9.53 -14.98
CA MET A 58 9.16 -8.75 -13.78
C MET A 58 8.53 -7.36 -13.85
N SER A 59 8.54 -6.75 -15.04
CA SER A 59 7.92 -5.45 -15.27
C SER A 59 6.41 -5.47 -15.05
N GLU A 60 5.74 -6.51 -15.51
CA GLU A 60 4.31 -6.71 -15.28
C GLU A 60 3.98 -6.78 -13.78
N ARG A 61 4.71 -7.63 -13.04
CA ARG A 61 4.54 -7.77 -11.58
C ARG A 61 4.80 -6.46 -10.84
N LEU A 62 5.86 -5.73 -11.21
CA LEU A 62 6.17 -4.43 -10.58
C LEU A 62 5.11 -3.37 -10.89
N LEU A 63 4.56 -3.38 -12.11
CA LEU A 63 3.44 -2.50 -12.48
C LEU A 63 2.19 -2.80 -11.66
N GLU A 64 1.89 -4.08 -11.40
CA GLU A 64 0.81 -4.49 -10.51
C GLU A 64 1.02 -3.95 -9.09
N TRP A 65 2.23 -4.08 -8.54
CA TRP A 65 2.57 -3.50 -7.23
C TRP A 65 2.41 -1.99 -7.18
N CYS A 66 2.90 -1.26 -8.20
CA CYS A 66 2.68 0.19 -8.33
C CYS A 66 1.18 0.54 -8.30
N LYS A 67 0.37 -0.17 -9.09
CA LYS A 67 -1.10 0.02 -9.13
C LYS A 67 -1.74 -0.28 -7.78
N MET A 68 -1.35 -1.36 -7.11
CA MET A 68 -1.90 -1.76 -5.81
C MET A 68 -1.64 -0.70 -4.75
N ILE A 69 -0.40 -0.18 -4.68
CA ILE A 69 0.01 0.84 -3.70
C ILE A 69 -0.70 2.16 -3.96
N ASP A 70 -0.70 2.66 -5.20
CA ASP A 70 -1.31 3.94 -5.55
C ASP A 70 -2.83 3.92 -5.33
N ARG A 71 -3.48 2.80 -5.62
CA ARG A 71 -4.93 2.65 -5.50
C ARG A 71 -5.37 2.17 -4.12
N ARG A 72 -4.45 1.75 -3.25
CA ARG A 72 -4.79 1.09 -1.97
C ARG A 72 -5.82 -0.03 -2.19
N LEU A 73 -5.51 -0.92 -3.14
CA LEU A 73 -6.32 -2.07 -3.53
C LEU A 73 -5.41 -3.27 -3.79
N TRP A 74 -5.91 -4.45 -3.46
CA TRP A 74 -5.30 -5.68 -3.93
C TRP A 74 -5.65 -5.94 -5.40
N GLN A 75 -4.74 -6.59 -6.13
CA GLN A 75 -4.97 -7.00 -7.53
C GLN A 75 -6.22 -7.86 -7.72
N SER A 76 -6.60 -8.64 -6.70
CA SER A 76 -7.78 -9.51 -6.71
C SER A 76 -9.09 -8.76 -6.45
N GLN A 77 -9.05 -7.47 -6.13
CA GLN A 77 -10.22 -6.68 -5.76
C GLN A 77 -10.75 -5.85 -6.94
N HIS A 78 -12.07 -5.77 -7.05
CA HIS A 78 -12.71 -5.02 -8.12
C HIS A 78 -12.57 -3.50 -7.92
N VAL A 79 -12.33 -2.76 -9.00
CA VAL A 79 -12.15 -1.30 -8.99
C VAL A 79 -13.37 -0.55 -8.44
N LEU A 80 -14.58 -1.11 -8.57
CA LEU A 80 -15.81 -0.52 -8.01
C LEU A 80 -15.79 -0.38 -6.49
N ARG A 81 -14.94 -1.13 -5.79
CA ARG A 81 -14.73 -1.00 -4.35
C ARG A 81 -14.37 0.43 -3.93
N HIS A 82 -13.73 1.21 -4.80
CA HIS A 82 -13.44 2.62 -4.54
C HIS A 82 -14.69 3.48 -4.38
N PHE A 83 -15.72 3.18 -5.16
CA PHE A 83 -16.96 3.94 -5.17
C PHE A 83 -17.90 3.47 -4.05
N CYS A 84 -17.96 2.16 -3.80
CA CYS A 84 -18.83 1.61 -2.77
C CYS A 84 -18.27 1.77 -1.34
N TYR A 85 -16.94 1.72 -1.19
CA TYR A 85 -16.26 1.76 0.10
C TYR A 85 -15.02 2.66 0.02
N PRO A 86 -15.22 4.00 -0.03
CA PRO A 86 -14.10 4.92 -0.12
C PRO A 86 -13.14 4.69 1.06
N PRO A 87 -11.81 4.79 0.86
CA PRO A 87 -10.86 4.58 1.93
C PRO A 87 -11.09 5.63 3.03
N THR A 88 -11.45 5.19 4.24
CA THR A 88 -11.44 6.07 5.41
C THR A 88 -10.02 6.60 5.58
N THR A 89 -9.89 7.92 5.60
CA THR A 89 -8.62 8.58 5.95
C THR A 89 -8.29 8.19 7.40
N MET A 90 -7.04 7.83 7.68
CA MET A 90 -6.63 7.32 9.00
C MET A 90 -6.86 8.33 10.15
N SER A 91 -7.23 9.57 9.84
CA SER A 91 -7.54 10.63 10.81
C SER A 91 -9.03 10.81 11.12
N VAL A 92 -9.95 10.24 10.33
CA VAL A 92 -11.39 10.50 10.46
C VAL A 92 -12.09 9.30 11.07
N GLN A 93 -11.83 9.04 12.36
CA GLN A 93 -12.69 8.17 13.16
C GLN A 93 -12.62 8.44 14.67
N LYS A 94 -12.38 9.69 15.09
CA LYS A 94 -12.57 10.08 16.49
C LYS A 94 -13.95 10.69 16.80
N GLY A 95 -14.94 10.54 15.92
CA GLY A 95 -16.24 11.20 16.08
C GLY A 95 -17.43 10.59 15.35
N LEU A 96 -17.41 9.30 15.01
CA LEU A 96 -18.56 8.59 14.40
C LEU A 96 -18.85 7.25 15.10
N THR A 97 -18.66 7.20 16.42
CA THR A 97 -19.54 6.36 17.25
C THR A 97 -20.77 7.23 17.52
N LEU A 98 -21.73 7.18 16.60
CA LEU A 98 -23.11 7.54 16.91
C LEU A 98 -23.57 6.54 17.98
N ASP A 99 -24.14 7.09 19.04
CA ASP A 99 -24.78 6.38 20.13
C ASP A 99 -25.70 5.25 19.62
N GLU A 100 -25.46 4.03 20.12
CA GLU A 100 -26.46 3.04 20.56
C GLU A 100 -25.78 1.95 21.38
#